data_AF-A0A1I8G804-F1
#
_entry.id   AF-A0A1I8G804-F1
#
_cell.length_a   1.000
_cell.length_b   1.000
_cell.length_c   1.000
_cell.angle_alpha   90.00
_cell.angle_beta   90.00
_cell.angle_gamma   90.00
#
_symmetry.space_group_name_H-M   'P 1'
#
loop_
_entity.id
_entity.type
_entity.pdbx_description
1 polymer ?
#
loop_
_entity_poly.entity_id
_entity_poly.type
_entity_poly.pdbx_seq_one_letter_code
_entity_poly.pdbx_strand_id
1 'polypeptide(L)'
;SCRNCPPNWAETSRRLQQPAMDPVSFASSSKLLELRWAREGHRRHRQKVSSIKHSQALPSEPPPKSYPHLTVRLKKLQQEEERNAEIDRENRLLVEKLSGIINKPSDRLDNWNAYESAQLQIVHKASERRRRQRALMRDNQAMSNRLLGIRSSYDHTEHKHIKEMLDSTTKDYTFNTGGRRAGGGTWIRSAGAQRPPHSFAHAVVVGLYIRQGHSKPWRANAKQAKPRQVPQKLYDNEARMLMKVCNKIVQPNEILLKCLVKKSPKQRQAIRVRFRELYDLDLESQLKQSLPKEYRGLVEGLLHNPYLKVVTEIHANIKDIDPFALLTRCTQHDKACLKKLLDVYKKRN
;
A
#
# COMPACT_ATOMS: atom_id res chain seq x y z
N SER A 1 46.22 60.17 -33.43
CA SER A 1 45.29 61.27 -33.07
C SER A 1 43.89 60.98 -33.56
N CYS A 2 43.03 60.38 -32.73
CA CYS A 2 41.59 60.38 -32.97
C CYS A 2 40.99 61.56 -32.19
N ARG A 3 40.66 62.65 -32.91
CA ARG A 3 40.25 63.95 -32.37
C ARG A 3 38.75 64.10 -32.12
N ASN A 4 37.98 63.03 -31.93
CA ASN A 4 36.53 63.19 -31.71
C ASN A 4 35.87 62.05 -30.93
N CYS A 5 36.30 61.84 -29.68
CA CYS A 5 35.54 61.04 -28.72
C CYS A 5 35.07 61.96 -27.58
N PRO A 6 33.75 62.07 -27.31
CA PRO A 6 33.24 62.92 -26.24
C PRO A 6 33.76 62.48 -24.85
N PRO A 7 33.89 63.41 -23.88
CA PRO A 7 34.71 63.19 -22.67
C PRO A 7 34.15 62.15 -21.68
N ASN A 8 32.98 61.55 -21.90
CA ASN A 8 32.29 60.78 -20.87
C ASN A 8 32.34 59.24 -21.05
N TRP A 9 32.99 58.73 -22.10
CA TRP A 9 32.95 57.30 -22.39
C TRP A 9 33.74 56.46 -21.38
N ALA A 10 34.87 56.98 -20.87
CA ALA A 10 35.68 56.32 -19.85
C ALA A 10 34.98 56.27 -18.47
N GLU A 11 34.01 57.14 -18.24
CA GLU A 11 33.26 57.24 -16.98
C GLU A 11 31.97 56.41 -17.04
N THR A 12 31.34 56.31 -18.21
CA THR A 12 30.23 55.39 -18.48
C THR A 12 30.69 53.92 -18.57
N SER A 13 31.87 53.64 -19.14
CA SER A 13 32.45 52.29 -19.13
C SER A 13 32.82 51.81 -17.73
N ARG A 14 33.32 52.69 -16.85
CA ARG A 14 33.58 52.35 -15.43
C ARG A 14 32.30 52.05 -14.65
N ARG A 15 31.18 52.71 -14.98
CA ARG A 15 29.87 52.48 -14.35
C ARG A 15 29.21 51.16 -14.83
N LEU A 16 29.56 50.68 -16.02
CA LEU A 16 29.10 49.42 -16.61
C LEU A 16 29.97 48.20 -16.25
N GLN A 17 31.20 48.41 -15.77
CA GLN A 17 32.11 47.36 -15.30
C GLN A 17 31.99 47.04 -13.81
N GLN A 18 31.18 47.78 -13.05
CA GLN A 18 30.71 47.23 -11.78
C GLN A 18 29.76 46.10 -12.14
N PRO A 19 30.06 44.82 -11.81
CA PRO A 19 29.01 43.83 -11.82
C PRO A 19 27.91 44.43 -10.97
N ALA A 20 26.70 44.55 -11.51
CA ALA A 20 25.54 44.79 -10.69
C ALA A 20 25.57 43.64 -9.69
N MET A 21 26.08 43.92 -8.49
CA MET A 21 26.08 42.97 -7.41
C MET A 21 24.60 42.73 -7.19
N ASP A 22 24.09 41.65 -7.78
CA ASP A 22 22.88 41.03 -7.30
C ASP A 22 23.11 40.95 -5.80
N PRO A 23 22.27 41.59 -4.97
CA PRO A 23 22.50 41.57 -3.55
C PRO A 23 22.60 40.11 -3.19
N VAL A 24 23.80 39.71 -2.78
CA VAL A 24 24.13 38.39 -2.27
C VAL A 24 22.94 38.00 -1.44
N SER A 25 22.34 36.86 -1.78
CA SER A 25 21.18 36.29 -1.10
C SER A 25 21.57 36.00 0.36
N PHE A 26 21.68 37.04 1.16
CA PHE A 26 21.61 36.92 2.59
C PHE A 26 20.16 36.55 2.85
N ALA A 27 19.93 35.30 3.24
CA ALA A 27 18.64 34.86 3.72
C ALA A 27 18.19 35.86 4.78
N SER A 28 17.22 36.71 4.42
CA SER A 28 16.73 37.71 5.36
C SER A 28 16.05 36.96 6.50
N SER A 29 16.42 37.27 7.75
CA SER A 29 15.82 36.62 8.93
C SER A 29 14.30 36.81 9.01
N SER A 30 13.77 37.83 8.33
CA SER A 30 12.33 38.10 8.25
C SER A 30 11.77 37.80 6.86
N LYS A 31 10.79 36.89 6.82
CA LYS A 31 10.02 36.50 5.63
C LYS A 31 9.37 37.70 4.91
N LEU A 32 9.03 38.75 5.66
CA LEU A 32 8.43 39.98 5.12
C LEU A 32 9.43 40.78 4.29
N LEU A 33 10.68 40.87 4.75
CA LEU A 33 11.74 41.55 4.03
C LEU A 33 12.13 40.77 2.77
N GLU A 34 12.19 39.44 2.86
CA GLU A 34 12.39 38.54 1.70
C GLU A 34 11.33 38.80 0.61
N LEU A 35 10.04 38.83 0.98
CA LEU A 35 8.96 39.09 0.05
C LEU A 35 9.02 40.49 -0.57
N ARG A 36 9.38 41.51 0.23
CA ARG A 36 9.53 42.90 -0.26
C ARG A 36 10.66 42.99 -1.30
N TRP A 37 11.81 42.40 -1.03
CA TRP A 37 12.95 42.39 -1.95
C TRP A 37 12.69 41.54 -3.19
N ALA A 38 11.99 40.41 -3.06
CA ALA A 38 11.56 39.61 -4.21
C ALA A 38 10.61 40.38 -5.12
N ARG A 39 9.62 41.09 -4.55
CA ARG A 39 8.68 41.93 -5.30
C ARG A 39 9.38 43.09 -5.99
N GLU A 40 10.30 43.75 -5.29
CA GLU A 40 11.08 44.87 -5.83
C GLU A 40 12.09 44.41 -6.90
N GLY A 41 12.69 43.23 -6.74
CA GLY A 41 13.51 42.57 -7.76
C GLY A 41 12.71 42.23 -9.01
N HIS A 42 11.50 41.65 -8.84
CA HIS A 42 10.60 41.37 -9.95
C HIS A 42 10.16 42.63 -10.68
N ARG A 43 9.84 43.70 -9.94
CA ARG A 43 9.49 45.01 -10.50
C ARG A 43 10.62 45.59 -11.34
N ARG A 44 11.85 45.60 -10.80
CA ARG A 44 13.05 46.05 -11.53
C ARG A 44 13.33 45.18 -12.76
N HIS A 45 13.16 43.85 -12.67
CA HIS A 45 13.30 42.95 -13.81
C HIS A 45 12.28 43.27 -14.90
N ARG A 46 11.00 43.44 -14.56
CA ARG A 46 9.94 43.80 -15.51
C ARG A 46 10.22 45.14 -16.20
N GLN A 47 10.71 46.14 -15.46
CA GLN A 47 11.13 47.42 -16.02
C GLN A 47 12.32 47.28 -16.97
N LYS A 48 13.30 46.43 -16.62
CA LYS A 48 14.42 46.12 -17.52
C LYS A 48 13.93 45.43 -18.79
N VAL A 49 13.10 44.40 -18.67
CA VAL A 49 12.50 43.67 -19.80
C VAL A 49 11.68 44.59 -20.71
N SER A 50 10.91 45.53 -20.16
CA SER A 50 10.17 46.51 -20.96
C SER A 50 11.08 47.58 -21.59
N SER A 51 12.18 47.94 -20.92
CA SER A 51 13.15 48.93 -21.41
C SER A 51 14.12 48.37 -22.44
N ILE A 52 14.27 47.04 -22.48
CA ILE A 52 14.93 46.34 -23.57
C ILE A 52 14.05 46.60 -24.78
N LYS A 53 14.47 47.60 -25.57
CA LYS A 53 14.01 47.74 -26.94
C LYS A 53 14.21 46.36 -27.58
N HIS A 54 13.22 45.87 -28.29
CA HIS A 54 13.36 44.79 -29.28
C HIS A 54 14.29 45.29 -30.41
N SER A 55 15.51 45.70 -30.07
CA SER A 55 16.50 46.27 -30.96
C SER A 55 17.35 45.14 -31.50
N GLN A 56 16.74 44.37 -32.40
CA GLN A 56 17.37 43.70 -33.54
C GLN A 56 16.33 42.88 -34.31
N ALA A 57 15.23 43.51 -34.69
CA ALA A 57 14.71 43.24 -36.02
C ALA A 57 15.52 44.15 -36.96
N LEU A 58 16.65 43.65 -37.45
CA LEU A 58 17.18 44.13 -38.72
C LEU A 58 15.98 44.08 -39.70
N PRO A 59 15.68 45.14 -40.48
CA PRO A 59 14.54 45.15 -41.41
C PRO A 59 14.55 44.09 -42.54
N SER A 60 15.34 43.01 -42.45
CA SER A 60 15.61 42.11 -43.57
C SER A 60 15.91 40.65 -43.20
N GLU A 61 15.80 40.21 -41.94
CA GLU A 61 15.93 38.78 -41.62
C GLU A 61 14.58 38.19 -41.21
N PRO A 62 14.07 37.15 -41.89
CA PRO A 62 12.87 36.47 -41.44
C PRO A 62 13.12 35.88 -40.05
N PRO A 63 12.10 35.84 -39.17
CA PRO A 63 12.25 35.29 -37.84
C PRO A 63 12.79 33.84 -37.92
N PRO A 64 13.63 33.42 -36.97
CA PRO A 64 14.21 32.08 -36.97
C PRO A 64 13.08 31.04 -37.07
N LYS A 65 13.31 30.02 -37.91
CA LYS A 65 12.31 28.99 -38.21
C LYS A 65 11.86 28.32 -36.91
N SER A 66 10.60 28.51 -36.55
CA SER A 66 10.00 27.82 -35.42
C SER A 66 9.73 26.37 -35.82
N TYR A 67 10.47 25.45 -35.20
CA TYR A 67 10.26 24.03 -35.45
C TYR A 67 9.16 23.48 -34.51
N PRO A 68 8.19 22.70 -35.03
CA PRO A 68 7.09 22.16 -34.22
C PRO A 68 7.58 21.34 -33.02
N HIS A 69 8.73 20.67 -33.12
CA HIS A 69 9.30 19.86 -32.03
C HIS A 69 9.94 20.68 -30.90
N LEU A 70 10.20 21.99 -31.10
CA LEU A 70 10.61 22.91 -30.04
C LEU A 70 9.41 23.45 -29.27
N THR A 71 8.28 23.63 -29.95
CA THR A 71 7.02 24.13 -29.38
C THR A 71 6.20 23.01 -28.74
N VAL A 72 6.24 21.82 -29.32
CA VAL A 72 5.44 20.65 -28.93
C VAL A 72 6.35 19.51 -28.48
N ARG A 73 6.12 19.03 -27.25
CA ARG A 73 6.79 17.85 -26.71
C ARG A 73 6.13 16.58 -27.24
N LEU A 74 6.52 16.15 -28.43
CA LEU A 74 5.93 15.00 -29.13
C LEU A 74 5.84 13.73 -28.27
N LYS A 75 6.88 13.41 -27.50
CA LYS A 75 6.87 12.25 -26.58
C LYS A 75 5.83 12.36 -25.47
N LYS A 76 5.59 13.57 -24.97
CA LYS A 76 4.57 13.81 -23.94
C LYS A 76 3.17 13.64 -24.53
N LEU A 77 2.96 14.18 -25.74
CA LEU A 77 1.70 14.05 -26.47
C LEU A 77 1.40 12.57 -26.78
N GLN A 78 2.39 11.83 -27.26
CA GLN A 78 2.28 10.39 -27.47
C GLN A 78 1.91 9.63 -26.19
N GLN A 79 2.56 9.92 -25.06
CA GLN A 79 2.21 9.29 -23.77
C GLN A 79 0.80 9.66 -23.30
N GLU A 80 0.31 10.84 -23.66
CA GLU A 80 -1.06 11.26 -23.37
C GLU A 80 -2.07 10.52 -24.25
N GLU A 81 -1.79 10.36 -25.54
CA GLU A 81 -2.59 9.58 -26.48
C GLU A 81 -2.64 8.10 -26.08
N GLU A 82 -1.50 7.48 -25.76
CA GLU A 82 -1.44 6.08 -25.31
C GLU A 82 -2.25 5.86 -24.03
N ARG A 83 -2.17 6.78 -23.06
CA ARG A 83 -2.96 6.72 -21.83
C ARG A 83 -4.45 6.89 -22.12
N ASN A 84 -4.82 7.82 -22.99
CA ASN A 84 -6.21 8.03 -23.37
C ASN A 84 -6.77 6.81 -24.11
N ALA A 85 -5.98 6.17 -24.98
CA ALA A 85 -6.36 4.95 -25.66
C ALA A 85 -6.62 3.79 -24.69
N GLU A 86 -5.83 3.67 -23.62
CA GLU A 86 -6.07 2.68 -22.57
C GLU A 86 -7.36 3.00 -21.79
N ILE A 87 -7.57 4.26 -21.41
CA ILE A 87 -8.80 4.70 -20.75
C ILE A 87 -10.02 4.41 -21.61
N ASP A 88 -9.97 4.70 -22.92
CA ASP A 88 -11.06 4.44 -23.84
C ASP A 88 -11.34 2.95 -24.01
N ARG A 89 -10.29 2.11 -24.00
CA ARG A 89 -10.43 0.66 -24.01
C ARG A 89 -11.11 0.15 -22.74
N GLU A 90 -10.70 0.64 -21.57
CA GLU A 90 -11.32 0.30 -20.29
C GLU A 90 -12.78 0.77 -20.23
N ASN A 91 -13.07 1.97 -20.73
CA ASN A 91 -14.42 2.52 -20.83
C ASN A 91 -15.33 1.65 -21.71
N ARG A 92 -14.82 1.19 -22.87
CA ARG A 92 -15.56 0.24 -23.74
C ARG A 92 -15.86 -1.08 -23.02
N LEU A 93 -14.88 -1.65 -22.32
CA LEU A 93 -15.06 -2.88 -21.54
C LEU A 93 -16.04 -2.71 -20.37
N LEU A 94 -16.03 -1.54 -19.72
CA LEU A 94 -16.98 -1.19 -18.66
C LEU A 94 -18.40 -1.11 -19.22
N VAL A 95 -18.59 -0.41 -20.33
CA VAL A 95 -19.89 -0.29 -21.00
C VAL A 95 -20.39 -1.67 -21.45
N GLU A 96 -19.54 -2.53 -21.99
CA GLU A 96 -19.90 -3.90 -22.37
C GLU A 96 -20.34 -4.74 -21.15
N LYS A 97 -19.64 -4.63 -20.02
CA LYS A 97 -20.03 -5.31 -18.78
C LYS A 97 -21.36 -4.78 -18.25
N LEU A 98 -21.55 -3.45 -18.28
CA LEU A 98 -22.77 -2.81 -17.81
C LEU A 98 -23.95 -3.14 -18.72
N SER A 99 -23.77 -3.14 -20.04
CA SER A 99 -24.80 -3.57 -20.98
C SER A 99 -25.15 -5.05 -20.77
N GLY A 100 -24.14 -5.90 -20.50
CA GLY A 100 -24.36 -7.29 -20.12
C GLY A 100 -25.11 -7.46 -18.80
N ILE A 101 -25.09 -6.48 -17.88
CA ILE A 101 -25.90 -6.51 -16.64
C ILE A 101 -27.30 -5.96 -16.89
N ILE A 102 -27.41 -4.84 -17.61
CA ILE A 102 -28.67 -4.15 -17.91
C ILE A 102 -29.57 -5.00 -18.82
N ASN A 103 -28.98 -5.68 -19.80
CA ASN A 103 -29.71 -6.53 -20.75
C ASN A 103 -30.04 -7.91 -20.17
N LYS A 104 -29.59 -8.24 -18.96
CA LYS A 104 -30.04 -9.46 -18.27
C LYS A 104 -31.43 -9.22 -17.68
N PRO A 105 -32.39 -10.14 -17.87
CA PRO A 105 -33.70 -10.01 -17.28
C PRO A 105 -33.59 -10.08 -15.74
N SER A 106 -34.18 -9.08 -15.07
CA SER A 106 -34.07 -8.82 -13.61
C SER A 106 -34.63 -9.96 -12.73
N ASP A 107 -35.41 -10.87 -13.32
CA ASP A 107 -36.06 -12.01 -12.66
C ASP A 107 -35.20 -13.29 -12.60
N ARG A 108 -34.12 -13.36 -13.37
CA ARG A 108 -33.15 -14.47 -13.32
C ARG A 108 -32.01 -14.15 -12.37
N LEU A 109 -32.20 -14.53 -11.11
CA LEU A 109 -31.07 -14.73 -10.21
C LEU A 109 -30.26 -15.94 -10.73
N ASP A 110 -29.17 -15.69 -11.46
CA ASP A 110 -28.15 -16.71 -11.78
C ASP A 110 -27.40 -17.09 -10.47
N ASN A 111 -28.09 -17.67 -9.49
CA ASN A 111 -27.49 -18.19 -8.26
C ASN A 111 -26.92 -19.61 -8.43
N TRP A 112 -27.08 -20.20 -9.63
CA TRP A 112 -26.41 -21.43 -10.01
C TRP A 112 -24.96 -21.12 -10.34
N ASN A 113 -24.17 -20.90 -9.30
CA ASN A 113 -22.73 -21.11 -9.39
C ASN A 113 -22.54 -22.58 -9.81
N ALA A 114 -22.13 -22.81 -11.06
CA ALA A 114 -21.62 -24.10 -11.51
C ALA A 114 -20.30 -24.40 -10.78
N TYR A 115 -20.41 -24.76 -9.50
CA TYR A 115 -19.28 -25.01 -8.59
C TYR A 115 -18.41 -26.19 -9.05
N GLU A 116 -18.90 -27.04 -9.95
CA GLU A 116 -18.11 -28.11 -10.56
C GLU A 116 -16.93 -27.58 -11.40
N SER A 117 -17.06 -26.39 -12.00
CA SER A 117 -15.97 -25.76 -12.77
C SER A 117 -14.88 -25.16 -11.88
N ALA A 118 -15.21 -24.73 -10.66
CA ALA A 118 -14.26 -24.11 -9.74
C ALA A 118 -13.26 -25.12 -9.18
N GLN A 119 -13.69 -26.35 -8.89
CA GLN A 119 -12.79 -27.44 -8.46
C GLN A 119 -11.82 -27.82 -9.59
N LEU A 120 -12.29 -27.92 -10.83
CA LEU A 120 -11.43 -28.18 -11.99
C LEU A 120 -10.44 -27.03 -12.24
N GLN A 121 -10.86 -25.77 -12.08
CA GLN A 121 -9.96 -24.61 -12.18
C GLN A 121 -8.92 -24.57 -11.04
N ILE A 122 -9.29 -24.96 -9.82
CA ILE A 122 -8.35 -25.06 -8.69
C ILE A 122 -7.33 -26.17 -8.94
N VAL A 123 -7.77 -27.33 -9.46
CA VAL A 123 -6.90 -28.46 -9.80
C VAL A 123 -5.98 -28.09 -10.98
N HIS A 124 -6.49 -27.43 -12.02
CA HIS A 124 -5.71 -26.96 -13.16
C HIS A 124 -4.69 -25.88 -12.74
N LYS A 125 -5.09 -24.92 -11.89
CA LYS A 125 -4.16 -23.95 -11.30
C LYS A 125 -3.13 -24.61 -10.37
N ALA A 126 -3.45 -25.73 -9.74
CA ALA A 126 -2.52 -26.50 -8.91
C ALA A 126 -1.58 -27.39 -9.74
N SER A 127 -2.01 -27.93 -10.87
CA SER A 127 -1.16 -28.68 -11.80
C SER A 127 -0.19 -27.75 -12.54
N GLU A 128 -0.66 -26.59 -13.00
CA GLU A 128 0.18 -25.58 -13.66
C GLU A 128 1.24 -25.01 -12.70
N ARG A 129 0.88 -24.74 -11.44
CA ARG A 129 1.87 -24.38 -10.41
C ARG A 129 2.93 -25.47 -10.21
N ARG A 130 2.52 -26.74 -10.19
CA ARG A 130 3.45 -27.88 -10.06
C ARG A 130 4.36 -28.02 -11.28
N ARG A 131 3.84 -27.82 -12.50
CA ARG A 131 4.65 -27.79 -13.74
C ARG A 131 5.68 -26.67 -13.71
N ARG A 132 5.25 -25.46 -13.32
CA ARG A 132 6.13 -24.29 -13.21
C ARG A 132 7.22 -24.48 -12.15
N GLN A 133 6.89 -25.08 -11.00
CA GLN A 133 7.86 -25.41 -9.96
C GLN A 133 8.92 -26.41 -10.46
N ARG A 134 8.52 -27.42 -11.24
CA ARG A 134 9.47 -28.36 -11.85
C ARG A 134 10.38 -27.68 -12.88
N ALA A 135 9.85 -26.76 -13.69
CA ALA A 135 10.64 -25.99 -14.64
C ALA A 135 11.70 -25.15 -13.90
N LEU A 136 11.28 -24.37 -12.89
CA LEU A 136 12.20 -23.59 -12.04
C LEU A 136 13.26 -24.47 -11.36
N MET A 137 12.90 -25.68 -10.91
CA MET A 137 13.89 -26.61 -10.34
C MET A 137 14.91 -27.09 -11.35
N ARG A 138 14.51 -27.37 -12.60
CA ARG A 138 15.45 -27.70 -13.68
C ARG A 138 16.36 -26.52 -14.01
N ASP A 139 15.79 -25.32 -14.11
CA ASP A 139 16.56 -24.10 -14.37
C ASP A 139 17.57 -23.84 -13.25
N ASN A 140 17.15 -23.99 -11.99
CA ASN A 140 18.02 -23.87 -10.83
C ASN A 140 19.13 -24.93 -10.83
N GLN A 141 18.82 -26.17 -11.24
CA GLN A 141 19.81 -27.24 -11.36
C GLN A 141 20.80 -26.97 -12.50
N ALA A 142 20.33 -26.46 -13.65
CA ALA A 142 21.18 -26.06 -14.76
C ALA A 142 22.11 -24.90 -14.38
N MET A 143 21.60 -23.90 -13.66
CA MET A 143 22.38 -22.79 -13.11
C MET A 143 23.42 -23.28 -12.11
N SER A 144 23.05 -24.18 -11.20
CA SER A 144 23.98 -24.79 -10.24
C SER A 144 25.10 -25.55 -10.98
N ASN A 145 24.75 -26.39 -11.95
CA ASN A 145 25.73 -27.13 -12.75
C ASN A 145 26.66 -26.20 -13.53
N ARG A 146 26.13 -25.09 -14.05
CA ARG A 146 26.94 -24.06 -14.71
C ARG A 146 27.90 -23.38 -13.73
N LEU A 147 27.43 -23.00 -12.54
CA LEU A 147 28.25 -22.37 -11.51
C LEU A 147 29.34 -23.33 -11.00
N LEU A 148 29.02 -24.61 -10.82
CA LEU A 148 29.98 -25.65 -10.44
C LEU A 148 30.98 -25.98 -11.57
N GLY A 149 30.55 -25.87 -12.82
CA GLY A 149 31.40 -26.09 -14.00
C GLY A 149 32.37 -24.94 -14.29
N ILE A 150 32.09 -23.73 -13.79
CA ILE A 150 33.00 -22.60 -13.88
C ILE A 150 34.14 -22.82 -12.88
N ARG A 151 35.35 -23.07 -13.39
CA ARG A 151 36.57 -23.02 -12.57
C ARG A 151 37.00 -21.57 -12.38
N SER A 152 37.53 -21.24 -11.21
CA SER A 152 38.18 -19.95 -11.00
C SER A 152 39.41 -19.84 -11.91
N SER A 153 39.42 -18.87 -12.83
CA SER A 153 40.61 -18.49 -13.63
C SER A 153 41.60 -17.66 -12.82
N TYR A 154 41.65 -17.88 -11.50
CA TYR A 154 42.48 -17.11 -10.59
C TYR A 154 43.84 -17.79 -10.47
N ASP A 155 44.88 -17.17 -11.00
CA ASP A 155 46.26 -17.57 -10.75
C ASP A 155 46.64 -17.14 -9.34
N HIS A 156 46.88 -18.11 -8.48
CA HIS A 156 47.13 -17.91 -7.05
C HIS A 156 48.63 -17.73 -6.75
N THR A 157 49.50 -17.78 -7.77
CA THR A 157 50.95 -17.64 -7.63
C THR A 157 51.34 -16.21 -7.26
N GLU A 158 50.84 -15.21 -7.98
CA GLU A 158 51.07 -13.79 -7.67
C GLU A 158 50.52 -13.41 -6.30
N HIS A 159 49.32 -13.88 -5.96
CA HIS A 159 48.71 -13.59 -4.65
C HIS A 159 49.42 -14.28 -3.49
N LYS A 160 49.95 -15.50 -3.69
CA LYS A 160 50.83 -16.15 -2.70
C LYS A 160 52.11 -15.36 -2.52
N HIS A 161 52.74 -14.92 -3.61
CA HIS A 161 53.96 -14.12 -3.55
C HIS A 161 53.75 -12.79 -2.83
N ILE A 162 52.67 -12.08 -3.14
CA ILE A 162 52.29 -10.85 -2.45
C ILE A 162 52.02 -11.12 -0.96
N LYS A 163 51.30 -12.19 -0.63
CA LYS A 163 51.05 -12.58 0.76
C LYS A 163 52.33 -12.89 1.52
N GLU A 164 53.27 -13.60 0.89
CA GLU A 164 54.57 -13.95 1.45
C GLU A 164 55.46 -12.71 1.61
N MET A 165 55.39 -11.76 0.67
CA MET A 165 56.00 -10.43 0.83
C MET A 165 55.37 -9.61 1.96
N LEU A 166 54.05 -9.68 2.15
CA LEU A 166 53.37 -9.03 3.28
C LEU A 166 53.69 -9.68 4.63
N ASP A 167 53.72 -11.01 4.69
CA ASP A 167 54.05 -11.78 5.90
C ASP A 167 55.53 -11.56 6.31
N SER A 168 56.43 -11.38 5.34
CA SER A 168 57.85 -11.05 5.58
C SER A 168 58.13 -9.58 5.87
N THR A 169 57.24 -8.67 5.47
CA THR A 169 57.34 -7.23 5.80
C THR A 169 56.63 -6.86 7.09
N THR A 170 55.69 -7.69 7.55
CA THR A 170 55.02 -7.49 8.83
C THR A 170 55.95 -7.97 9.94
N LYS A 171 56.51 -7.04 10.73
CA LYS A 171 57.24 -7.40 11.96
C LYS A 171 56.27 -8.16 12.90
N ASP A 172 56.67 -9.37 13.29
CA ASP A 172 55.97 -10.16 14.30
C ASP A 172 55.96 -9.44 15.66
N TYR A 173 54.94 -8.63 15.91
CA TYR A 173 54.64 -8.16 17.25
C TYR A 173 53.98 -9.29 18.03
N THR A 174 54.80 -10.16 18.62
CA THR A 174 54.34 -11.07 19.68
C THR A 174 54.06 -10.22 20.92
N PHE A 175 52.81 -9.82 21.12
CA PHE A 175 52.40 -9.24 22.40
C PHE A 175 52.44 -10.36 23.44
N ASN A 176 53.50 -10.36 24.26
CA ASN A 176 53.69 -11.25 25.38
C ASN A 176 52.58 -10.98 26.42
N THR A 177 51.44 -11.66 26.29
CA THR A 177 50.47 -11.79 27.38
C THR A 177 51.03 -12.78 28.40
N GLY A 178 51.95 -12.26 29.23
CA GLY A 178 52.36 -12.90 30.47
C GLY A 178 51.12 -13.34 31.26
N GLY A 179 51.14 -14.61 31.67
CA GLY A 179 49.94 -15.37 31.99
C GLY A 179 49.09 -14.81 33.13
N ARG A 180 47.79 -15.03 33.01
CA ARG A 180 46.95 -15.43 34.14
C ARG A 180 46.15 -16.65 33.75
N ARG A 181 46.37 -17.73 34.51
CA ARG A 181 45.55 -18.95 34.49
C ARG A 181 44.11 -18.56 34.86
N ALA A 182 43.17 -18.84 33.98
CA ALA A 182 41.76 -18.99 34.33
C ALA A 182 41.15 -20.01 33.36
N GLY A 183 40.60 -21.08 33.93
CA GLY A 183 40.20 -22.29 33.23
C GLY A 183 39.08 -22.09 32.20
N GLY A 184 39.03 -22.98 31.21
CA GLY A 184 37.95 -23.04 30.25
C GLY A 184 38.11 -24.18 29.25
N GLY A 185 37.48 -25.33 29.55
CA GLY A 185 36.87 -26.25 28.59
C GLY A 185 37.74 -26.84 27.47
N THR A 186 38.30 -28.02 27.72
CA THR A 186 38.78 -28.92 26.67
C THR A 186 37.60 -29.44 25.85
N TRP A 187 37.48 -29.04 24.59
CA TRP A 187 36.73 -29.79 23.58
C TRP A 187 37.72 -30.47 22.64
N ILE A 188 37.99 -31.75 22.91
CA ILE A 188 38.75 -32.64 22.06
C ILE A 188 37.89 -32.93 20.81
N ARG A 189 38.32 -32.45 19.65
CA ARG A 189 37.72 -32.86 18.36
C ARG A 189 38.51 -34.06 17.83
N SER A 190 38.12 -35.26 18.25
CA SER A 190 38.60 -36.50 17.66
C SER A 190 37.89 -36.75 16.33
N ALA A 191 38.69 -37.01 15.31
CA ALA A 191 38.27 -37.49 14.00
C ALA A 191 37.70 -38.93 14.10
N GLY A 192 36.79 -39.26 13.17
CA GLY A 192 36.49 -40.64 12.80
C GLY A 192 35.06 -41.11 13.09
N ALA A 193 34.17 -40.97 12.10
CA ALA A 193 33.07 -41.90 11.89
C ALA A 193 32.58 -41.81 10.44
N GLN A 194 32.92 -42.84 9.67
CA GLN A 194 32.43 -43.08 8.32
C GLN A 194 30.90 -43.22 8.33
N ARG A 195 30.21 -42.56 7.40
CA ARG A 195 28.79 -42.81 7.10
C ARG A 195 28.68 -43.61 5.80
N PRO A 196 27.91 -44.71 5.75
CA PRO A 196 27.84 -45.57 4.58
C PRO A 196 26.99 -44.93 3.45
N PRO A 197 27.21 -45.34 2.18
CA PRO A 197 26.47 -44.84 1.03
C PRO A 197 25.18 -45.64 0.85
N HIS A 198 24.03 -44.97 0.73
CA HIS A 198 22.81 -45.62 0.23
C HIS A 198 22.78 -45.53 -1.30
N SER A 199 23.03 -46.69 -1.91
CA SER A 199 22.88 -47.00 -3.33
C SER A 199 21.42 -46.87 -3.76
N PHE A 200 21.17 -46.10 -4.81
CA PHE A 200 19.95 -46.14 -5.61
C PHE A 200 19.99 -47.38 -6.49
N ALA A 201 19.30 -48.45 -6.08
CA ALA A 201 19.02 -49.58 -6.94
C ALA A 201 17.63 -49.40 -7.59
N HIS A 202 17.64 -49.22 -8.91
CA HIS A 202 16.47 -49.45 -9.76
C HIS A 202 16.16 -50.95 -9.78
N ALA A 203 14.96 -51.33 -9.39
CA ALA A 203 14.40 -52.64 -9.68
C ALA A 203 12.97 -52.48 -10.19
N VAL A 204 12.83 -52.72 -11.50
CA VAL A 204 11.56 -52.95 -12.19
C VAL A 204 11.07 -54.33 -11.76
N VAL A 205 9.95 -54.39 -11.04
CA VAL A 205 9.15 -55.61 -10.94
C VAL A 205 7.68 -55.25 -11.13
N VAL A 206 7.14 -55.80 -12.20
CA VAL A 206 5.73 -55.84 -12.58
C VAL A 206 4.96 -56.66 -11.54
N GLY A 207 3.87 -56.11 -11.01
CA GLY A 207 3.01 -56.80 -10.06
C GLY A 207 1.69 -56.07 -9.84
N LEU A 208 0.73 -56.31 -10.74
CA LEU A 208 -0.68 -55.97 -10.60
C LEU A 208 -1.26 -56.66 -9.37
N TYR A 209 -1.64 -55.92 -8.32
CA TYR A 209 -2.73 -56.32 -7.42
C TYR A 209 -3.53 -55.08 -7.00
N ILE A 210 -4.71 -54.96 -7.61
CA ILE A 210 -5.78 -54.04 -7.20
C ILE A 210 -6.30 -54.52 -5.85
N ARG A 211 -6.03 -53.78 -4.78
CA ARG A 211 -6.70 -53.97 -3.49
C ARG A 211 -7.81 -52.93 -3.37
N GLN A 212 -9.05 -53.39 -3.51
CA GLN A 212 -10.25 -52.60 -3.25
C GLN A 212 -10.23 -52.11 -1.80
N GLY A 213 -9.95 -50.82 -1.61
CA GLY A 213 -10.16 -50.13 -0.35
C GLY A 213 -11.61 -49.69 -0.27
N HIS A 214 -12.42 -50.41 0.52
CA HIS A 214 -13.73 -49.96 0.95
C HIS A 214 -13.66 -48.52 1.49
N SER A 215 -14.39 -47.60 0.86
CA SER A 215 -14.55 -46.24 1.36
C SER A 215 -15.37 -46.30 2.65
N LYS A 216 -14.75 -45.90 3.76
CA LYS A 216 -15.49 -45.62 4.99
C LYS A 216 -16.38 -44.39 4.72
N PRO A 217 -17.70 -44.44 4.97
CA PRO A 217 -18.55 -43.27 4.81
C PRO A 217 -18.07 -42.18 5.77
N TRP A 218 -17.83 -41.00 5.21
CA TRP A 218 -17.45 -39.79 5.94
C TRP A 218 -18.55 -39.45 6.95
N ARG A 219 -18.40 -39.90 8.21
CA ARG A 219 -19.28 -39.45 9.29
C ARG A 219 -18.95 -38.00 9.61
N ALA A 220 -19.97 -37.15 9.46
CA ALA A 220 -19.99 -35.75 9.82
C ALA A 220 -19.54 -35.56 11.28
N ASN A 221 -18.25 -35.26 11.46
CA ASN A 221 -17.77 -34.57 12.65
C ASN A 221 -17.47 -33.12 12.25
N ALA A 222 -18.54 -32.40 11.92
CA ALA A 222 -18.54 -30.95 11.84
C ALA A 222 -18.37 -30.42 13.27
N LYS A 223 -17.15 -30.55 13.83
CA LYS A 223 -16.73 -29.69 14.93
C LYS A 223 -16.98 -28.27 14.43
N GLN A 224 -17.93 -27.58 15.05
CA GLN A 224 -18.30 -26.22 14.72
C GLN A 224 -17.01 -25.42 14.56
N ALA A 225 -16.67 -25.08 13.32
CA ALA A 225 -15.51 -24.24 13.05
C ALA A 225 -15.76 -22.94 13.81
N LYS A 226 -14.90 -22.63 14.78
CA LYS A 226 -14.99 -21.39 15.57
C LYS A 226 -15.21 -20.24 14.59
N PRO A 227 -16.18 -19.34 14.85
CA PRO A 227 -16.48 -18.25 13.93
C PRO A 227 -15.18 -17.51 13.61
N ARG A 228 -14.89 -17.41 12.31
CA ARG A 228 -13.66 -16.83 11.76
C ARG A 228 -13.46 -15.44 12.39
N GLN A 229 -12.55 -15.34 13.36
CA GLN A 229 -12.26 -14.07 14.01
C GLN A 229 -11.72 -13.12 12.94
N VAL A 230 -12.28 -11.92 12.88
CA VAL A 230 -11.82 -10.88 11.95
C VAL A 230 -10.36 -10.54 12.32
N PRO A 231 -9.42 -10.49 11.37
CA PRO A 231 -8.02 -10.19 11.66
C PRO A 231 -7.91 -8.92 12.49
N GLN A 232 -7.31 -9.04 13.68
CA GLN A 232 -7.34 -8.04 14.74
C GLN A 232 -6.80 -6.66 14.30
N LYS A 233 -5.80 -6.63 13.40
CA LYS A 233 -5.14 -5.41 12.91
C LYS A 233 -5.92 -4.61 11.85
N LEU A 234 -7.06 -5.08 11.37
CA LEU A 234 -7.73 -4.46 10.21
C LEU A 234 -8.34 -3.08 10.54
N TYR A 235 -8.74 -2.84 11.79
CA TYR A 235 -9.51 -1.64 12.20
C TYR A 235 -8.77 -0.69 13.14
N ASP A 236 -7.48 -0.94 13.39
CA ASP A 236 -6.67 -0.11 14.30
C ASP A 236 -6.51 1.32 13.79
N ASN A 237 -6.53 1.50 12.46
CA ASN A 237 -6.44 2.81 11.84
C ASN A 237 -7.73 3.61 12.03
N GLU A 238 -8.90 2.99 11.82
CA GLU A 238 -10.20 3.62 12.09
C GLU A 238 -10.35 3.97 13.57
N ALA A 239 -9.96 3.08 14.49
CA ALA A 239 -10.00 3.36 15.93
C ALA A 239 -9.12 4.57 16.30
N ARG A 240 -7.90 4.65 15.74
CA ARG A 240 -7.00 5.81 15.94
C ARG A 240 -7.56 7.11 15.36
N MET A 241 -8.17 7.06 14.17
CA MET A 241 -8.80 8.23 13.56
C MET A 241 -9.99 8.73 14.40
N LEU A 242 -10.81 7.82 14.93
CA LEU A 242 -11.91 8.17 15.83
C LEU A 242 -11.41 8.78 17.14
N MET A 243 -10.29 8.29 17.69
CA MET A 243 -9.67 8.90 18.87
C MET A 243 -9.21 10.34 18.62
N LYS A 244 -8.66 10.62 17.43
CA LYS A 244 -8.27 12.00 17.05
C LYS A 244 -9.48 12.94 16.98
N VAL A 245 -10.65 12.44 16.60
CA VAL A 245 -11.91 13.19 16.62
C VAL A 245 -12.34 13.46 18.06
N CYS A 246 -12.28 12.45 18.95
CA CYS A 246 -12.59 12.62 20.36
C CYS A 246 -11.69 13.67 21.05
N ASN A 247 -10.43 13.75 20.62
CA ASN A 247 -9.48 14.75 21.12
C ASN A 247 -9.62 16.13 20.45
N LYS A 248 -10.63 16.34 19.59
CA LYS A 248 -10.88 17.59 18.85
C LYS A 248 -9.71 18.06 17.96
N ILE A 249 -8.82 17.15 17.58
CA ILE A 249 -7.64 17.45 16.74
C ILE A 249 -8.06 17.59 15.28
N VAL A 250 -9.07 16.83 14.86
CA VAL A 250 -9.50 16.69 13.46
C VAL A 250 -11.00 16.96 13.35
N GLN A 251 -11.41 17.57 12.24
CA GLN A 251 -12.81 17.83 11.94
C GLN A 251 -13.63 16.52 11.91
N PRO A 252 -14.76 16.45 12.63
CA PRO A 252 -15.50 15.20 12.81
C PRO A 252 -16.17 14.70 11.52
N ASN A 253 -16.61 15.60 10.63
CA ASN A 253 -17.47 15.25 9.49
C ASN A 253 -16.83 14.21 8.54
N GLU A 254 -15.61 14.47 8.08
CA GLU A 254 -14.95 13.60 7.10
C GLU A 254 -14.57 12.24 7.70
N ILE A 255 -14.13 12.25 8.95
CA ILE A 255 -13.69 11.03 9.65
C ILE A 255 -14.89 10.16 10.00
N LEU A 256 -16.00 10.74 10.50
CA LEU A 256 -17.23 10.00 10.78
C LEU A 256 -17.84 9.42 9.50
N LEU A 257 -17.80 10.17 8.39
CA LEU A 257 -18.25 9.67 7.08
C LEU A 257 -17.43 8.46 6.63
N LYS A 258 -16.10 8.52 6.76
CA LYS A 258 -15.18 7.44 6.34
C LYS A 258 -15.21 6.23 7.27
N CYS A 259 -15.31 6.45 8.59
CA CYS A 259 -15.15 5.40 9.60
C CYS A 259 -16.47 4.79 10.09
N LEU A 260 -17.59 5.53 10.02
CA LEU A 260 -18.89 5.04 10.48
C LEU A 260 -19.89 4.89 9.33
N VAL A 261 -20.16 5.96 8.57
CA VAL A 261 -21.24 5.97 7.57
C VAL A 261 -20.97 5.00 6.42
N LYS A 262 -19.75 5.03 5.86
CA LYS A 262 -19.37 4.13 4.74
C LYS A 262 -19.16 2.67 5.16
N LYS A 263 -19.22 2.34 6.45
CA LYS A 263 -18.94 0.99 6.96
C LYS A 263 -20.24 0.24 7.26
N SER A 264 -20.24 -1.06 6.99
CA SER A 264 -21.38 -1.93 7.33
C SER A 264 -21.56 -2.05 8.85
N PRO A 265 -22.77 -2.37 9.35
CA PRO A 265 -23.02 -2.50 10.79
C PRO A 265 -22.10 -3.50 11.51
N LYS A 266 -21.75 -4.61 10.84
CA LYS A 266 -20.80 -5.60 11.37
C LYS A 266 -19.39 -5.01 11.55
N GLN A 267 -18.96 -4.21 10.59
CA GLN A 267 -17.64 -3.54 10.63
C GLN A 267 -17.62 -2.46 11.70
N ARG A 268 -18.69 -1.66 11.83
CA ARG A 268 -18.84 -0.66 12.90
C ARG A 268 -18.75 -1.30 14.29
N GLN A 269 -19.40 -2.45 14.49
CA GLN A 269 -19.29 -3.18 15.75
C GLN A 269 -17.86 -3.68 16.00
N ALA A 270 -17.17 -4.17 14.97
CA ALA A 270 -15.77 -4.59 15.09
C ALA A 270 -14.84 -3.41 15.44
N ILE A 271 -15.06 -2.23 14.84
CA ILE A 271 -14.35 -0.99 15.19
C ILE A 271 -14.63 -0.61 16.65
N ARG A 272 -15.88 -0.72 17.12
CA ARG A 272 -16.24 -0.43 18.52
C ARG A 272 -15.53 -1.34 19.51
N VAL A 273 -15.46 -2.64 19.22
CA VAL A 273 -14.71 -3.60 20.04
C VAL A 273 -13.21 -3.27 20.04
N ARG A 274 -12.63 -2.97 18.88
CA ARG A 274 -11.21 -2.61 18.75
C ARG A 274 -10.86 -1.32 19.46
N PHE A 275 -11.72 -0.31 19.39
CA PHE A 275 -11.52 0.95 20.10
C PHE A 275 -11.48 0.73 21.61
N ARG A 276 -12.38 -0.12 22.13
CA ARG A 276 -12.38 -0.48 23.55
C ARG A 276 -11.11 -1.25 23.95
N GLU A 277 -10.62 -2.14 23.10
CA GLU A 277 -9.37 -2.87 23.37
C GLU A 277 -8.11 -1.98 23.32
N LEU A 278 -8.10 -0.93 22.49
CA LEU A 278 -6.93 -0.05 22.33
C LEU A 278 -6.84 1.05 23.38
N TYR A 279 -7.98 1.47 23.92
CA TYR A 279 -8.08 2.68 24.74
C TYR A 279 -8.84 2.49 26.05
N ASP A 280 -9.39 1.29 26.31
CA ASP A 280 -10.22 0.97 27.48
C ASP A 280 -11.38 1.95 27.71
N LEU A 281 -11.83 2.61 26.64
CA LEU A 281 -12.86 3.62 26.63
C LEU A 281 -14.03 3.18 25.75
N ASP A 282 -15.25 3.56 26.14
CA ASP A 282 -16.42 3.33 25.32
C ASP A 282 -16.52 4.39 24.21
N LEU A 283 -16.42 3.94 22.95
CA LEU A 283 -16.44 4.80 21.77
C LEU A 283 -17.68 5.68 21.70
N GLU A 284 -18.84 5.13 22.05
CA GLU A 284 -20.11 5.85 21.95
C GLU A 284 -20.18 7.01 22.95
N SER A 285 -19.84 6.72 24.20
CA SER A 285 -19.78 7.73 25.26
C SER A 285 -18.80 8.85 24.91
N GLN A 286 -17.62 8.50 24.39
CA GLN A 286 -16.60 9.47 23.99
C GLN A 286 -17.06 10.36 22.83
N LEU A 287 -17.69 9.78 21.80
CA LEU A 287 -18.23 10.54 20.68
C LEU A 287 -19.37 11.47 21.13
N LYS A 288 -20.26 11.03 22.05
CA LYS A 288 -21.36 11.84 22.60
C LYS A 288 -20.87 13.03 23.44
N GLN A 289 -19.71 12.90 24.09
CA GLN A 289 -19.07 13.96 24.88
C GLN A 289 -18.31 14.96 23.99
N SER A 290 -17.60 14.46 22.98
CA SER A 290 -16.77 15.30 22.12
C SER A 290 -17.56 16.04 21.03
N LEU A 291 -18.65 15.46 20.52
CA LEU A 291 -19.40 16.00 19.38
C LEU A 291 -20.53 16.96 19.80
N PRO A 292 -20.89 17.92 18.94
CA PRO A 292 -22.09 18.74 19.12
C PRO A 292 -23.36 17.88 19.27
N LYS A 293 -24.37 18.42 19.96
CA LYS A 293 -25.61 17.71 20.31
C LYS A 293 -26.32 17.10 19.09
N GLU A 294 -26.23 17.74 17.93
CA GLU A 294 -26.83 17.31 16.65
C GLU A 294 -26.35 15.92 16.20
N TYR A 295 -25.10 15.55 16.51
CA TYR A 295 -24.54 14.27 16.10
C TYR A 295 -24.94 13.10 17.00
N ARG A 296 -25.54 13.37 18.18
CA ARG A 296 -25.85 12.32 19.16
C ARG A 296 -26.79 11.26 18.60
N GLY A 297 -27.86 11.68 17.91
CA GLY A 297 -28.82 10.77 17.28
C GLY A 297 -28.19 9.94 16.16
N LEU A 298 -27.28 10.54 15.39
CA LEU A 298 -26.55 9.87 14.31
C LEU A 298 -25.58 8.81 14.87
N VAL A 299 -24.78 9.18 15.87
CA VAL A 299 -23.83 8.27 16.55
C VAL A 299 -24.58 7.09 17.15
N GLU A 300 -25.70 7.34 17.81
CA GLU A 300 -26.53 6.31 18.42
C GLU A 300 -27.11 5.36 17.37
N GLY A 301 -27.71 5.87 16.30
CA GLY A 301 -28.26 5.05 15.22
C GLY A 301 -27.20 4.27 14.43
N LEU A 302 -25.99 4.80 14.30
CA LEU A 302 -24.92 4.14 13.55
C LEU A 302 -24.18 3.09 14.38
N LEU A 303 -23.95 3.32 15.67
CA LEU A 303 -23.17 2.40 16.50
C LEU A 303 -24.03 1.34 17.20
N HIS A 304 -25.33 1.55 17.35
CA HIS A 304 -26.21 0.51 17.88
C HIS A 304 -26.48 -0.58 16.86
N ASN A 305 -26.73 -1.79 17.38
CA ASN A 305 -27.27 -2.87 16.58
C ASN A 305 -28.61 -2.40 15.98
N PRO A 306 -28.83 -2.52 14.66
CA PRO A 306 -30.05 -2.06 14.00
C PRO A 306 -31.32 -2.68 14.60
N TYR A 307 -31.21 -3.87 15.19
CA TYR A 307 -32.31 -4.58 15.83
C TYR A 307 -32.64 -4.07 17.24
N LEU A 308 -31.71 -3.37 17.92
CA LEU A 308 -31.94 -2.90 19.29
C LEU A 308 -33.00 -1.80 19.38
N LYS A 309 -33.00 -0.84 18.44
CA LYS A 309 -34.02 0.22 18.40
C LYS A 309 -35.43 -0.35 18.19
N VAL A 310 -35.56 -1.25 17.22
CA VAL A 310 -36.83 -1.94 16.94
C VAL A 310 -37.28 -2.74 18.15
N VAL A 311 -36.37 -3.44 18.84
CA VAL A 311 -36.67 -4.19 20.07
C VAL A 311 -37.13 -3.26 21.21
N THR A 312 -36.51 -2.09 21.39
CA THR A 312 -36.96 -1.13 22.42
C THR A 312 -38.32 -0.54 22.13
N GLU A 313 -38.61 -0.26 20.86
CA GLU A 313 -39.93 0.22 20.43
C GLU A 313 -40.99 -0.86 20.62
N ILE A 314 -40.70 -2.11 20.22
CA ILE A 314 -41.60 -3.26 20.45
C ILE A 314 -41.86 -3.43 21.96
N HIS A 315 -40.83 -3.32 22.80
CA HIS A 315 -40.98 -3.44 24.24
C HIS A 315 -41.81 -2.29 24.85
N ALA A 316 -41.65 -1.06 24.34
CA ALA A 316 -42.47 0.08 24.72
C ALA A 316 -43.94 -0.14 24.32
N ASN A 317 -44.21 -0.58 23.09
CA ASN A 317 -45.57 -0.85 22.62
C ASN A 317 -46.26 -1.98 23.40
N ILE A 318 -45.51 -2.99 23.86
CA ILE A 318 -46.03 -4.04 24.76
C ILE A 318 -46.41 -3.44 26.12
N LYS A 319 -45.59 -2.52 26.65
CA LYS A 319 -45.83 -1.85 27.92
C LYS A 319 -47.02 -0.89 27.86
N ASP A 320 -47.16 -0.18 26.74
CA ASP A 320 -48.21 0.80 26.49
C ASP A 320 -49.51 0.15 25.96
N ILE A 321 -49.51 -1.17 25.74
CA ILE A 321 -50.65 -1.97 25.27
C ILE A 321 -51.22 -1.40 23.95
N ASP A 322 -50.35 -1.10 22.98
CA ASP A 322 -50.78 -0.71 21.62
C ASP A 322 -50.63 -1.91 20.65
N PRO A 323 -51.74 -2.62 20.35
CA PRO A 323 -51.69 -3.79 19.47
C PRO A 323 -51.42 -3.41 18.02
N PHE A 324 -51.83 -2.21 17.59
CA PHE A 324 -51.71 -1.78 16.19
C PHE A 324 -50.28 -1.40 15.87
N ALA A 325 -49.61 -0.61 16.73
CA ALA A 325 -48.21 -0.28 16.54
C ALA A 325 -47.31 -1.53 16.60
N LEU A 326 -47.65 -2.50 17.46
CA LEU A 326 -46.97 -3.79 17.52
C LEU A 326 -47.15 -4.59 16.21
N LEU A 327 -48.38 -4.70 15.71
CA LEU A 327 -48.69 -5.43 14.48
C LEU A 327 -47.98 -4.81 13.29
N THR A 328 -48.08 -3.49 13.12
CA THR A 328 -47.44 -2.75 12.02
C THR A 328 -45.92 -2.93 12.01
N ARG A 329 -45.28 -2.94 13.18
CA ARG A 329 -43.82 -3.10 13.26
C ARG A 329 -43.39 -4.55 12.99
N CYS A 330 -44.17 -5.53 13.45
CA CYS A 330 -43.92 -6.95 13.18
C CYS A 330 -44.13 -7.32 11.71
N THR A 331 -45.11 -6.73 11.03
CA THR A 331 -45.41 -7.01 9.61
C THR A 331 -44.45 -6.30 8.64
N GLN A 332 -43.78 -5.23 9.07
CA GLN A 332 -42.72 -4.53 8.30
C GLN A 332 -41.41 -5.32 8.16
N HIS A 333 -41.27 -6.47 8.84
CA HIS A 333 -40.01 -7.21 8.92
C HIS A 333 -40.14 -8.64 8.42
N ASP A 334 -39.15 -9.07 7.63
CA ASP A 334 -39.08 -10.44 7.13
C ASP A 334 -38.92 -11.47 8.27
N LYS A 335 -39.36 -12.71 8.04
CA LYS A 335 -39.21 -13.84 8.97
C LYS A 335 -37.79 -14.01 9.53
N ALA A 336 -36.76 -13.78 8.71
CA ALA A 336 -35.36 -13.87 9.15
C ALA A 336 -34.92 -12.68 10.03
N CYS A 337 -35.50 -11.50 9.80
CA CYS A 337 -35.30 -10.32 10.64
C CYS A 337 -35.95 -10.53 12.00
N LEU A 338 -37.21 -11.00 12.02
CA LEU A 338 -37.96 -11.30 13.24
C LEU A 338 -37.26 -12.32 14.15
N LYS A 339 -36.63 -13.36 13.59
CA LYS A 339 -35.81 -14.30 14.38
C LYS A 339 -34.65 -13.60 15.09
N LYS A 340 -33.93 -12.72 14.39
CA LYS A 340 -32.82 -11.96 14.99
C LYS A 340 -33.31 -10.95 16.02
N LEU A 341 -34.46 -10.31 15.78
CA LEU A 341 -35.12 -9.42 16.73
C LEU A 341 -35.47 -10.17 18.01
N LEU A 342 -36.04 -11.38 17.89
CA LEU A 342 -36.35 -12.23 19.03
C LEU A 342 -35.09 -12.61 19.83
N ASP A 343 -34.01 -12.99 19.14
CA ASP A 343 -32.73 -13.32 19.79
C ASP A 343 -32.13 -12.11 20.53
N VAL A 344 -32.30 -10.90 20.00
CA VAL A 344 -31.85 -9.65 20.65
C VAL A 344 -32.75 -9.27 21.81
N TYR A 345 -34.06 -9.46 21.69
CA TYR A 345 -35.04 -9.24 22.77
C TYR A 345 -34.72 -10.13 23.98
N LYS A 346 -34.50 -11.43 23.75
CA LYS A 346 -34.11 -12.42 24.78
C LYS A 346 -32.74 -12.20 25.43
N LYS A 347 -31.88 -11.38 24.83
CA LYS A 347 -30.58 -11.03 25.42
C LYS A 347 -30.66 -9.81 26.32
N ARG A 348 -31.74 -9.03 26.18
CA ARG A 348 -31.94 -7.76 26.87
C ARG A 348 -32.83 -7.93 28.10
N ASN A 349 -33.85 -8.77 28.00
CA ASN A 349 -34.70 -9.26 29.08
C ASN A 349 -34.34 -10.71 29.35
#